data_AF-X1RKG8-F1
#
_entry.id   AF-X1RKG8-F1
#
_cell.length_a   1.000
_cell.length_b   1.000
_cell.length_c   1.000
_cell.angle_alpha   90.00
_cell.angle_beta   90.00
_cell.angle_gamma   90.00
#
_symmetry.space_group_name_H-M   'P 1'
#
loop_
_entity.id
_entity.type
_entity.pdbx_description
1 polymer ?
#
loop_
_entity_poly.entity_id
_entity_poly.type
_entity_poly.pdbx_seq_one_letter_code
_entity_poly.pdbx_strand_id
1 'polypeptide(L)'
;EGLSAPAGLYRLTLQAIGEGSADVSIWPADDAKFADSTPHGLKIGHTDSNGDPNSSYYPASLAMTVFSKADFNEDGNVDFLDFAILGTQWLQTPHNPSADIAPDGGDNMVDLLDLDVFSGKWVENGGI
;
A
#
# COMPACT_ATOMS: atom_id res chain seq x y z
N GLU A 1 -19.51 13.21 25.46
CA GLU A 1 -19.35 12.19 26.53
C GLU A 1 -18.19 11.28 26.16
N GLY A 2 -17.19 11.15 27.02
CA GLY A 2 -16.08 10.20 26.83
C GLY A 2 -16.42 8.84 27.40
N LEU A 3 -15.79 7.77 26.91
CA LEU A 3 -15.98 6.42 27.46
C LEU A 3 -15.62 6.41 28.95
N SER A 4 -16.56 5.96 29.79
CA SER A 4 -16.40 5.89 31.26
C SER A 4 -15.54 4.71 31.73
N ALA A 5 -15.13 3.83 30.81
CA ALA A 5 -14.25 2.69 31.04
C ALA A 5 -13.55 2.28 29.73
N PRO A 6 -12.44 1.52 29.78
CA PRO A 6 -11.80 0.97 28.58
C PRO A 6 -12.79 0.12 27.78
N ALA A 7 -13.17 0.57 26.59
CA ALA A 7 -13.89 -0.24 25.62
C ALA A 7 -12.89 -1.13 24.89
N GLY A 8 -13.27 -2.39 24.62
CA GLY A 8 -12.46 -3.26 23.78
C GLY A 8 -12.27 -2.62 22.40
N LEU A 9 -11.04 -2.23 22.08
CA LEU A 9 -10.70 -1.76 20.73
C LEU A 9 -10.65 -2.98 19.81
N TYR A 10 -11.39 -2.92 18.71
CA TYR A 10 -11.27 -3.92 17.65
C TYR A 10 -10.03 -3.59 16.83
N ARG A 11 -9.12 -4.57 16.70
CA ARG A 11 -8.04 -4.50 15.71
C ARG A 11 -8.60 -5.00 14.39
N LEU A 12 -8.63 -4.12 13.39
CA LEU A 12 -8.80 -4.52 12.00
C LEU A 12 -7.42 -4.70 11.38
N THR A 13 -7.18 -5.84 10.76
CA THR A 13 -5.99 -6.09 9.95
C THR A 13 -6.43 -6.13 8.50
N LEU A 14 -5.87 -5.23 7.68
CA LEU A 14 -6.04 -5.24 6.25
C LEU A 14 -4.82 -5.94 5.63
N GLN A 15 -5.08 -6.88 4.73
CA GLN A 15 -4.04 -7.60 3.99
C GLN A 15 -4.35 -7.45 2.51
N ALA A 16 -3.42 -6.87 1.76
CA ALA A 16 -3.44 -6.98 0.32
C ALA A 16 -3.02 -8.40 -0.09
N ILE A 17 -3.75 -9.01 -1.02
CA ILE A 17 -3.50 -10.37 -1.52
C ILE A 17 -2.98 -10.38 -2.96
N GLY A 18 -2.81 -9.21 -3.58
CA GLY A 18 -2.36 -9.04 -4.95
C GLY A 18 -2.08 -7.58 -5.27
N GLU A 19 -1.51 -7.36 -6.46
CA GLU A 19 -1.23 -6.04 -7.04
C GLU A 19 -2.53 -5.26 -7.31
N GLY A 20 -2.43 -3.93 -7.28
CA GLY A 20 -3.54 -3.01 -7.55
C GLY A 20 -3.84 -2.07 -6.38
N SER A 21 -4.95 -1.35 -6.52
CA SER A 21 -5.41 -0.39 -5.52
C SER A 21 -6.78 -0.78 -4.98
N ALA A 22 -6.97 -0.56 -3.67
CA ALA A 22 -8.26 -0.70 -3.01
C ALA A 22 -8.53 0.52 -2.13
N ASP A 23 -9.70 1.11 -2.30
CA ASP A 23 -10.24 2.13 -1.41
C ASP A 23 -11.16 1.47 -0.37
N VAL A 24 -10.82 1.63 0.91
CA VAL A 24 -11.71 1.24 2.00
C VAL A 24 -12.44 2.49 2.50
N SER A 25 -13.75 2.52 2.26
CA SER A 25 -14.64 3.55 2.80
C SER A 25 -15.20 3.10 4.13
N ILE A 26 -14.93 3.86 5.19
CA ILE A 26 -15.42 3.56 6.53
C ILE A 26 -16.49 4.57 6.91
N TRP A 27 -17.70 4.07 7.16
CA TRP A 27 -18.86 4.86 7.54
C TRP A 27 -18.98 4.93 9.08
N PRO A 28 -19.66 5.96 9.61
CA PRO A 28 -20.04 5.98 11.02
C PRO A 28 -20.80 4.71 11.43
N ALA A 29 -20.64 4.30 12.69
CA ALA A 29 -21.38 3.15 13.21
C ALA A 29 -22.85 3.51 13.45
N ASP A 30 -23.77 2.67 12.95
CA ASP A 30 -25.23 2.86 13.12
C ASP A 30 -25.73 2.51 14.54
N ASP A 31 -24.94 1.79 15.34
CA ASP A 31 -25.30 1.43 16.70
C ASP A 31 -25.08 2.63 17.64
N ALA A 32 -26.13 3.02 18.36
CA ALA A 32 -26.16 4.22 19.21
C ALA A 32 -24.99 4.31 20.21
N LYS A 33 -24.51 3.18 20.73
CA LYS A 33 -23.38 3.16 21.69
C LYS A 33 -22.04 3.53 21.05
N PHE A 34 -21.91 3.36 19.73
CA PHE A 34 -20.73 3.76 18.95
C PHE A 34 -20.95 5.11 18.27
N ALA A 35 -22.18 5.47 17.91
CA ALA A 35 -22.52 6.82 17.44
C ALA A 35 -22.17 7.90 18.47
N ASP A 36 -22.31 7.63 19.78
CA ASP A 36 -21.99 8.61 20.83
C ASP A 36 -20.48 8.78 21.10
N SER A 37 -19.66 7.75 20.82
CA SER A 37 -18.19 7.78 21.05
C SER A 37 -17.37 8.02 19.77
N THR A 38 -18.01 7.84 18.61
CA THR A 38 -17.48 8.03 17.25
C THR A 38 -18.58 8.54 16.29
N PRO A 39 -19.19 9.72 16.53
CA PRO A 39 -20.30 10.24 15.71
C PRO A 39 -19.96 10.48 14.24
N HIS A 40 -18.68 10.36 13.87
CA HIS A 40 -18.19 10.66 12.54
C HIS A 40 -17.38 9.55 11.85
N GLY A 41 -17.05 8.41 12.50
CA GLY A 41 -16.34 7.29 11.84
C GLY A 41 -15.12 6.74 12.60
N LEU A 42 -14.15 6.17 11.87
CA LEU A 42 -12.97 5.49 12.42
C LEU A 42 -12.01 6.46 13.14
N LYS A 43 -11.66 6.17 14.39
CA LYS A 43 -10.54 6.83 15.10
C LYS A 43 -9.24 6.08 14.85
N ILE A 44 -8.36 6.62 14.01
CA ILE A 44 -6.96 6.18 13.89
C ILE A 44 -6.11 7.13 14.75
N GLY A 45 -5.57 6.66 15.88
CA GLY A 45 -4.55 7.41 16.65
C GLY A 45 -3.23 7.39 15.87
N HIS A 46 -2.43 8.45 15.80
CA HIS A 46 -2.20 9.54 16.73
C HIS A 46 -2.44 10.89 16.06
N THR A 47 -3.25 11.76 16.67
CA THR A 47 -3.20 13.18 16.35
C THR A 47 -2.31 13.88 17.37
N ASP A 48 -1.42 14.71 16.86
CA ASP A 48 -0.62 15.81 17.42
C ASP A 48 -1.39 16.78 18.36
N SER A 49 -2.59 16.41 18.81
CA SER A 49 -3.43 17.09 19.81
C SER A 49 -4.29 16.10 20.62
N ASN A 50 -3.66 15.08 21.22
CA ASN A 50 -4.30 14.17 22.19
C ASN A 50 -5.59 13.46 21.72
N GLY A 51 -5.78 13.25 20.41
CA GLY A 51 -6.94 12.51 19.91
C GLY A 51 -8.25 13.30 19.89
N ASP A 52 -8.21 14.64 19.70
CA ASP A 52 -9.43 15.43 19.44
C ASP A 52 -10.17 14.91 18.19
N PRO A 53 -11.39 14.36 18.33
CA PRO A 53 -12.15 13.84 17.20
C PRO A 53 -12.69 14.93 16.26
N ASN A 54 -12.74 16.21 16.67
CA ASN A 54 -13.23 17.30 15.83
C ASN A 54 -12.25 17.74 14.74
N SER A 55 -10.97 17.37 14.86
CA SER A 55 -9.95 17.63 13.84
C SER A 55 -9.87 16.54 12.76
N SER A 56 -10.74 15.53 12.86
CA SER A 56 -10.74 14.39 11.95
C SER A 56 -11.73 14.63 10.80
N TYR A 57 -11.29 14.45 9.56
CA TYR A 57 -12.12 14.62 8.36
C TYR A 57 -12.87 13.32 8.03
N TYR A 58 -14.15 13.43 7.66
CA TYR A 58 -14.99 12.26 7.36
C TYR A 58 -15.90 12.51 6.13
N PRO A 59 -16.06 11.52 5.23
CA PRO A 59 -15.39 10.21 5.21
C PRO A 59 -13.88 10.34 4.97
N ALA A 60 -13.10 9.53 5.70
CA ALA A 60 -11.67 9.37 5.44
C ALA A 60 -11.46 8.09 4.65
N SER A 61 -10.93 8.21 3.44
CA SER A 61 -10.48 7.06 2.66
C SER A 61 -9.14 6.58 3.19
N LEU A 62 -9.03 5.28 3.46
CA LEU A 62 -7.74 4.63 3.60
C LEU A 62 -7.37 4.03 2.24
N ALA A 63 -6.40 4.63 1.58
CA ALA A 63 -5.85 4.13 0.32
C ALA A 63 -4.75 3.11 0.62
N MET A 64 -4.83 1.93 -0.01
CA MET A 64 -3.80 0.91 0.01
C MET A 64 -3.47 0.55 -1.43
N THR A 65 -2.23 0.84 -1.85
CA THR A 65 -1.71 0.51 -3.18
C THR A 65 -0.62 -0.53 -3.03
N VAL A 66 -0.70 -1.60 -3.82
CA VAL A 66 0.36 -2.59 -3.99
C VAL A 66 0.87 -2.50 -5.42
N PHE A 67 2.10 -2.03 -5.56
CA PHE A 67 2.79 -1.96 -6.83
C PHE A 67 3.28 -3.35 -7.26
N SER A 68 3.41 -3.53 -8.59
CA SER A 68 4.10 -4.68 -9.14
C SER A 68 5.56 -4.67 -8.68
N LYS A 69 6.17 -5.83 -8.48
CA LYS A 69 7.62 -5.90 -8.23
C LYS A 69 8.44 -5.35 -9.41
N ALA A 70 7.86 -5.34 -10.60
CA ALA A 70 8.47 -4.82 -11.83
C ALA A 70 8.25 -3.32 -12.04
N ASP A 71 7.48 -2.66 -11.17
CA ASP A 71 7.29 -1.20 -11.14
C ASP A 71 8.33 -0.63 -10.17
N PHE A 72 9.52 -0.35 -10.70
CA PHE A 72 10.69 0.03 -9.91
C PHE A 72 10.66 1.51 -9.53
N ASN A 73 9.95 2.34 -10.30
CA ASN A 73 9.82 3.77 -10.02
C ASN A 73 8.59 4.10 -9.14
N GLU A 74 7.76 3.10 -8.82
CA GLU A 74 6.54 3.18 -8.01
C GLU A 74 5.50 4.16 -8.57
N ASP A 75 5.42 4.30 -9.89
CA ASP A 75 4.47 5.20 -10.56
C ASP A 75 3.11 4.54 -10.87
N GLY A 76 2.98 3.24 -10.60
CA GLY A 76 1.77 2.46 -10.81
C GLY A 76 1.75 1.68 -12.12
N ASN A 77 2.75 1.85 -12.98
CA ASN A 77 2.85 1.20 -14.28
C ASN A 77 4.13 0.37 -14.37
N VAL A 78 4.13 -0.63 -15.24
CA VAL A 78 5.35 -1.36 -15.61
C VAL A 78 5.64 -0.99 -17.06
N ASP A 79 6.58 -0.07 -17.27
CA ASP A 79 6.83 0.55 -18.56
C ASP A 79 8.32 0.79 -18.87
N PHE A 80 8.59 1.55 -19.93
CA PHE A 80 9.96 1.82 -20.39
C PHE A 80 10.86 2.50 -19.35
N LEU A 81 10.31 3.24 -18.39
CA LEU A 81 11.06 3.81 -17.30
C LEU A 81 11.58 2.72 -16.36
N ASP A 82 10.78 1.70 -16.08
CA ASP A 82 11.21 0.53 -15.30
C ASP A 82 12.22 -0.31 -16.06
N PHE A 83 12.01 -0.52 -17.36
CA PHE A 83 12.99 -1.21 -18.19
C PHE A 83 14.34 -0.47 -18.22
N ALA A 84 14.31 0.87 -18.22
CA ALA A 84 15.53 1.66 -18.13
C ALA A 84 16.26 1.44 -16.80
N ILE A 85 15.54 1.35 -15.68
CA ILE A 85 16.09 1.04 -14.35
C ILE A 85 16.71 -0.37 -14.32
N LEU A 86 16.04 -1.37 -14.89
CA LEU A 86 16.62 -2.72 -15.05
C LEU A 86 17.89 -2.68 -15.90
N GLY A 87 17.84 -1.95 -17.03
CA GLY A 87 18.96 -1.79 -17.94
C GLY A 87 20.19 -1.11 -17.32
N THR A 88 20.00 -0.17 -16.37
CA THR A 88 21.14 0.46 -15.66
C THR A 88 21.81 -0.50 -14.67
N GLN A 89 21.10 -1.55 -14.24
CA GLN A 89 21.56 -2.55 -13.29
C GLN A 89 22.07 -3.82 -13.94
N TRP A 90 21.92 -3.96 -15.26
CA TRP A 90 22.14 -5.20 -15.97
C TRP A 90 23.52 -5.83 -15.70
N LEU A 91 23.51 -7.06 -15.20
CA LEU A 91 24.68 -7.86 -14.79
C LEU A 91 25.53 -7.17 -13.72
N GLN A 92 24.88 -6.43 -12.83
CA GLN A 92 25.47 -5.77 -11.67
C GLN A 92 24.70 -6.13 -10.41
N THR A 93 25.30 -5.82 -9.26
CA THR A 93 24.59 -5.84 -7.99
C THR A 93 23.48 -4.77 -7.99
N PRO A 94 22.34 -5.03 -7.34
CA PRO A 94 21.24 -4.08 -7.29
C PRO A 94 21.65 -2.74 -6.67
N HIS A 95 20.98 -1.67 -7.09
CA HIS A 95 21.02 -0.37 -6.41
C HIS A 95 19.60 0.09 -6.05
N ASN A 96 19.42 1.34 -5.61
CA ASN A 96 18.10 1.88 -5.29
C ASN A 96 17.63 2.83 -6.41
N PRO A 97 16.43 2.64 -6.99
CA PRO A 97 15.51 1.50 -6.81
C PRO A 97 16.12 0.18 -7.31
N SER A 98 15.73 -0.96 -6.74
CA SER A 98 16.31 -2.27 -7.04
C SER A 98 15.53 -2.99 -8.12
N ALA A 99 16.25 -3.51 -9.13
CA ALA A 99 15.70 -4.37 -10.18
C ALA A 99 15.96 -5.87 -9.95
N ASP A 100 16.51 -6.24 -8.78
CA ASP A 100 16.76 -7.63 -8.35
C ASP A 100 15.49 -8.17 -7.67
N ILE A 101 14.62 -8.74 -8.48
CA ILE A 101 13.27 -9.18 -8.15
C ILE A 101 13.09 -10.69 -8.24
N ALA A 102 14.07 -11.40 -8.78
CA ALA A 102 14.07 -12.84 -8.97
C ALA A 102 15.35 -13.47 -8.40
N PRO A 103 15.25 -14.60 -7.68
CA PRO A 103 14.02 -15.22 -7.15
C PRO A 103 13.32 -14.30 -6.13
N ASP A 104 12.19 -14.73 -5.56
CA ASP A 104 11.51 -13.94 -4.53
C ASP A 104 12.46 -13.54 -3.39
N GLY A 105 12.73 -12.23 -3.27
CA GLY A 105 13.68 -11.66 -2.30
C GLY A 105 15.05 -11.29 -2.87
N GLY A 106 15.27 -11.55 -4.16
CA GLY A 106 16.49 -11.25 -4.91
C GLY A 106 17.63 -12.24 -4.66
N ASP A 107 18.58 -12.32 -5.59
CA ASP A 107 19.83 -13.10 -5.43
C ASP A 107 21.10 -12.23 -5.41
N ASN A 108 20.94 -10.91 -5.33
CA ASN A 108 21.97 -9.87 -5.39
C ASN A 108 22.60 -9.68 -6.78
N MET A 109 21.95 -10.13 -7.84
CA MET A 109 22.42 -9.95 -9.21
C MET A 109 21.23 -9.63 -10.13
N VAL A 110 21.26 -8.48 -10.79
CA VAL A 110 20.25 -8.18 -11.81
C VAL A 110 20.61 -8.90 -13.11
N ASP A 111 19.87 -9.93 -13.47
CA ASP A 111 20.16 -10.79 -14.61
C ASP A 111 18.91 -11.26 -15.38
N LEU A 112 19.07 -12.38 -16.11
CA LEU A 112 18.00 -12.96 -16.92
C LEU A 112 16.79 -13.41 -16.10
N LEU A 113 16.96 -13.77 -14.83
CA LEU A 113 15.85 -14.15 -13.95
C LEU A 113 14.94 -12.95 -13.69
N ASP A 114 15.52 -11.77 -13.43
CA ASP A 114 14.75 -10.54 -13.23
C ASP A 114 14.05 -10.11 -14.50
N LEU A 115 14.74 -10.21 -15.63
CA LEU A 115 14.16 -9.89 -16.93
C LEU A 115 12.98 -10.80 -17.28
N ASP A 116 13.02 -12.08 -16.92
CA ASP A 116 11.92 -13.02 -17.15
C ASP A 116 10.68 -12.60 -16.34
N VAL A 117 10.84 -12.30 -15.05
CA VAL A 117 9.76 -11.79 -14.19
C VAL A 117 9.22 -10.47 -14.71
N PHE A 118 10.11 -9.52 -15.03
CA PHE A 118 9.77 -8.22 -15.60
C PHE A 118 8.94 -8.35 -16.89
N SER A 119 9.39 -9.21 -17.80
CA SER A 119 8.73 -9.43 -19.10
C SER A 119 7.33 -10.04 -18.92
N GLY A 120 7.16 -10.93 -17.94
CA GLY A 120 5.83 -11.44 -17.57
C GLY A 120 4.89 -10.32 -17.13
N LYS A 121 5.38 -9.39 -16.30
CA LYS A 121 4.59 -8.26 -15.79
C LYS A 121 4.30 -7.17 -16.80
N TRP A 122 5.21 -6.93 -17.73
CA TRP A 122 5.00 -6.01 -18.84
C TRP A 122 3.82 -6.42 -19.74
N VAL A 123 3.70 -7.72 -20.03
CA VAL A 123 2.64 -8.25 -20.90
C VAL A 123 1.28 -8.25 -20.20
N GLU A 124 1.25 -8.47 -18.88
CA GLU A 124 0.02 -8.45 -18.08
C GLU A 124 -0.62 -7.05 -18.00
N ASN A 125 0.17 -5.97 -17.98
CA ASN A 125 -0.31 -4.59 -17.91
C ASN A 125 -0.67 -3.95 -19.27
N GLY A 126 -0.70 -4.75 -20.35
CA GLY A 126 -1.24 -4.31 -21.64
C GLY A 126 -0.37 -3.30 -22.38
N GLY A 127 0.95 -3.49 -22.37
CA GLY A 127 1.94 -2.57 -22.96
C GLY A 127 1.53 -1.95 -24.30
N ILE A 128 1.04 -0.71 -24.23
CA ILE A 128 1.22 0.44 -25.14
C ILE A 128 0.89 1.72 -24.38
#